data_AF-A0A8T7AA86-F1
#
_entry.id   AF-A0A8T7AA86-F1
#
_cell.length_a   1.000
_cell.length_b   1.000
_cell.length_c   1.000
_cell.angle_alpha   90.00
_cell.angle_beta   90.00
_cell.angle_gamma   90.00
#
_symmetry.space_group_name_H-M   'P 1'
#
loop_
_entity.id
_entity.type
_entity.pdbx_description
1 polymer ?
#
loop_
_entity_poly.entity_id
_entity_poly.type
_entity_poly.pdbx_seq_one_letter_code
_entity_poly.pdbx_strand_id
1 'polypeptide(L)'
;YAPFNRNHEKLIVMDIPSAEMTKYAANAMLATKISFMNELSNLAELLGADVELVRQGIGADPRIGYHFIYPGCGYGGSCFPKDVQALHRTARQHGYDARLLAAVEDVNQDQKAVILHKVAARFGEDLAGKTFAVWGLAFKPNTDDMREAPSRVIIDGLLARGAAIKAYDPVANDAAGEIYAGNPAVSLVDDLYDATDGADALLLITEWKAFRSPDFARLKQQMNAAIVFDGRNIYDPALLRKQGFEYAGIGR
;
A
#
# COMPACT_ATOMS: atom_id res chain seq x y z
N TYR A 1 41.71 2.92 -22.27
CA TYR A 1 40.43 2.32 -21.83
C TYR A 1 39.35 3.39 -21.89
N ALA A 2 38.26 3.15 -22.63
CA ALA A 2 37.08 4.01 -22.56
C ALA A 2 36.20 3.56 -21.38
N PRO A 3 35.53 4.47 -20.66
CA PRO A 3 34.59 4.10 -19.62
C PRO A 3 33.48 3.21 -20.19
N PHE A 4 33.06 2.22 -19.42
CA PHE A 4 32.03 1.24 -19.81
C PHE A 4 30.65 1.88 -20.04
N ASN A 5 30.48 3.16 -19.71
CA ASN A 5 29.23 3.89 -19.79
C ASN A 5 29.42 5.23 -20.50
N ARG A 6 28.55 5.52 -21.46
CA ARG A 6 28.64 6.71 -22.34
C ARG A 6 27.78 7.89 -21.88
N ASN A 7 26.97 7.71 -20.82
CA ASN A 7 26.19 8.80 -20.22
C ASN A 7 26.98 9.48 -19.10
N HIS A 8 27.22 10.79 -19.26
CA HIS A 8 28.02 11.60 -18.33
C HIS A 8 27.29 11.96 -17.02
N GLU A 9 25.95 11.91 -17.00
CA GLU A 9 25.11 12.38 -15.88
C GLU A 9 24.87 11.32 -14.77
N LYS A 10 25.81 10.39 -14.53
CA LYS A 10 25.63 9.33 -13.51
C LYS A 10 26.54 9.46 -12.29
N LEU A 11 27.51 10.37 -12.31
CA LEU A 11 28.41 10.63 -11.19
C LEU A 11 28.34 12.10 -10.82
N ILE A 12 27.86 12.38 -9.61
CA ILE A 12 27.74 13.72 -9.04
C ILE A 12 28.71 13.79 -7.88
N VAL A 13 29.73 14.66 -7.98
CA VAL A 13 30.75 14.86 -6.94
C VAL A 13 30.31 16.00 -6.03
N MET A 14 30.36 15.78 -4.72
CA MET A 14 29.98 16.74 -3.68
C MET A 14 30.75 16.44 -2.38
N ASP A 15 30.66 17.32 -1.39
CA ASP A 15 31.20 17.09 -0.04
C ASP A 15 30.40 16.02 0.73
N ILE A 16 31.01 15.47 1.79
CA ILE A 16 30.43 14.36 2.57
C ILE A 16 29.04 14.71 3.14
N PRO A 17 28.86 15.85 3.87
CA PRO A 17 27.54 16.25 4.36
C PRO A 17 26.47 16.34 3.26
N SER A 18 26.81 16.95 2.12
CA SER A 18 25.89 17.06 0.97
C SER A 18 25.49 15.69 0.41
N ALA A 19 26.42 14.74 0.34
CA ALA A 19 26.15 13.39 -0.13
C ALA A 19 25.19 12.63 0.80
N GLU A 20 25.44 12.71 2.12
CA GLU A 20 24.59 12.09 3.13
C GLU A 20 23.18 12.68 3.09
N MET A 21 23.06 14.02 3.09
CA MET A 21 21.78 14.71 3.03
C MET A 21 21.01 14.41 1.75
N THR A 22 21.69 14.30 0.60
CA THR A 22 21.06 13.95 -0.69
C THR A 22 20.30 12.63 -0.61
N LYS A 23 20.82 11.62 0.10
CA LYS A 23 20.13 10.33 0.25
C LYS A 23 18.83 10.46 1.03
N TYR A 24 18.85 11.18 2.15
CA TYR A 24 17.65 11.41 2.96
C TYR A 24 16.63 12.28 2.22
N ALA A 25 17.09 13.36 1.56
CA ALA A 25 16.23 14.26 0.79
C ALA A 25 15.51 13.54 -0.36
N ALA A 26 16.21 12.66 -1.09
CA ALA A 26 15.61 11.88 -2.17
C ALA A 26 14.50 10.94 -1.64
N ASN A 27 14.77 10.19 -0.58
CA ASN A 27 13.77 9.30 0.02
C ASN A 27 12.59 10.07 0.61
N ALA A 28 12.84 11.20 1.28
CA ALA A 28 11.80 12.08 1.83
C ALA A 28 10.91 12.67 0.73
N MET A 29 11.49 13.11 -0.40
CA MET A 29 10.72 13.59 -1.55
C MET A 29 9.79 12.50 -2.11
N LEU A 30 10.29 11.27 -2.29
CA LEU A 30 9.48 10.15 -2.79
C LEU A 30 8.34 9.80 -1.83
N ALA A 31 8.62 9.75 -0.51
CA ALA A 31 7.60 9.55 0.51
C ALA A 31 6.56 10.69 0.50
N THR A 32 7.01 11.93 0.33
CA THR A 32 6.13 13.11 0.26
C THR A 32 5.16 13.02 -0.90
N LYS A 33 5.62 12.62 -2.10
CA LYS A 33 4.73 12.45 -3.27
C LYS A 33 3.64 11.42 -3.01
N ILE A 34 3.99 10.31 -2.35
CA ILE A 34 3.01 9.25 -2.00
C ILE A 34 2.01 9.77 -0.96
N SER A 35 2.47 10.32 0.17
CA SER A 35 1.57 10.84 1.21
C SER A 35 0.67 11.95 0.69
N PHE A 36 1.20 12.85 -0.13
CA PHE A 36 0.40 13.91 -0.76
C PHE A 36 -0.73 13.33 -1.62
N MET A 37 -0.44 12.31 -2.45
CA MET A 37 -1.46 11.67 -3.26
C MET A 37 -2.48 10.85 -2.45
N ASN A 38 -2.06 10.27 -1.33
CA ASN A 38 -2.97 9.59 -0.40
C ASN A 38 -3.91 10.59 0.31
N GLU A 39 -3.41 11.75 0.72
CA GLU A 39 -4.26 12.82 1.26
C GLU A 39 -5.28 13.29 0.22
N LEU A 40 -4.82 13.51 -1.02
CA LEU A 40 -5.72 13.85 -2.13
C LEU A 40 -6.71 12.74 -2.47
N SER A 41 -6.34 11.46 -2.32
CA SER A 41 -7.29 10.36 -2.57
C SER A 41 -8.43 10.39 -1.56
N ASN A 42 -8.11 10.61 -0.28
CA ASN A 42 -9.12 10.71 0.77
C ASN A 42 -10.05 11.90 0.51
N LEU A 43 -9.49 13.04 0.11
CA LEU A 43 -10.29 14.22 -0.26
C LEU A 43 -11.13 13.97 -1.53
N ALA A 44 -10.61 13.23 -2.51
CA ALA A 44 -11.34 12.89 -3.72
C ALA A 44 -12.62 12.09 -3.41
N GLU A 45 -12.59 11.15 -2.47
CA GLU A 45 -13.79 10.42 -2.05
C GLU A 45 -14.86 11.34 -1.45
N LEU A 46 -14.45 12.30 -0.62
CA LEU A 46 -15.36 13.27 0.00
C LEU A 46 -16.00 14.22 -1.03
N LEU A 47 -15.28 14.53 -2.10
CA LEU A 47 -15.71 15.45 -3.15
C LEU A 47 -16.38 14.75 -4.34
N GLY A 48 -16.41 13.41 -4.36
CA GLY A 48 -16.91 12.64 -5.51
C GLY A 48 -16.00 12.74 -6.75
N ALA A 49 -14.71 13.03 -6.55
CA ALA A 49 -13.71 13.02 -7.62
C ALA A 49 -13.04 11.64 -7.72
N ASP A 50 -12.41 11.35 -8.86
CA ASP A 50 -11.59 10.15 -9.06
C ASP A 50 -10.10 10.54 -8.98
N VAL A 51 -9.40 10.02 -7.97
CA VAL A 51 -7.98 10.34 -7.76
C VAL A 51 -7.08 9.88 -8.91
N GLU A 52 -7.45 8.85 -9.67
CA GLU A 52 -6.68 8.44 -10.84
C GLU A 52 -6.76 9.46 -11.98
N LEU A 53 -7.91 10.14 -12.13
CA LEU A 53 -8.04 11.26 -13.06
C LEU A 53 -7.25 12.48 -12.57
N VAL A 54 -7.27 12.76 -11.27
CA VAL A 54 -6.45 13.83 -10.67
C VAL A 54 -4.96 13.55 -10.90
N ARG A 55 -4.51 12.31 -10.65
CA ARG A 55 -3.15 11.85 -10.88
C ARG A 55 -2.72 12.06 -12.34
N GLN A 56 -3.59 11.71 -13.30
CA GLN A 56 -3.33 11.94 -14.72
C GLN A 56 -3.20 13.43 -15.04
N GLY A 57 -4.10 14.26 -14.48
CA GLY A 57 -4.09 15.70 -14.66
C GLY A 57 -2.81 16.36 -14.16
N ILE A 58 -2.39 16.09 -12.92
CA ILE A 58 -1.17 16.68 -12.35
C ILE A 58 0.10 16.07 -12.94
N GLY A 59 0.08 14.77 -13.29
CA GLY A 59 1.23 14.06 -13.81
C GLY A 59 1.64 14.51 -15.23
N ALA A 60 0.70 15.10 -15.97
CA ALA A 60 0.95 15.67 -17.29
C ALA A 60 1.88 16.90 -17.26
N ASP A 61 2.02 17.56 -16.11
CA ASP A 61 3.02 18.59 -15.92
C ASP A 61 4.41 17.93 -15.74
N PRO A 62 5.37 18.16 -16.65
CA PRO A 62 6.69 17.52 -16.59
C PRO A 62 7.51 17.92 -15.35
N ARG A 63 7.15 19.02 -14.66
CA ARG A 63 7.78 19.42 -13.39
C ARG A 63 7.37 18.53 -12.22
N ILE A 64 6.21 17.87 -12.33
CA ILE A 64 5.67 16.92 -11.34
C ILE A 64 6.00 15.48 -11.78
N GLY A 65 5.68 15.15 -13.03
CA GLY A 65 5.86 13.85 -13.65
C GLY A 65 4.99 12.72 -13.07
N TYR A 66 4.94 11.59 -13.76
CA TYR A 66 4.04 10.47 -13.44
C TYR A 66 4.55 9.49 -12.37
N HIS A 67 5.81 9.58 -11.98
CA HIS A 67 6.41 8.63 -11.05
C HIS A 67 6.06 8.96 -9.60
N PHE A 68 5.79 7.93 -8.79
CA PHE A 68 5.55 8.04 -7.34
C PHE A 68 4.33 8.87 -6.94
N ILE A 69 3.34 8.98 -7.82
CA ILE A 69 2.06 9.65 -7.54
C ILE A 69 0.87 8.68 -7.57
N TYR A 70 1.11 7.39 -7.34
CA TYR A 70 0.04 6.40 -7.25
C TYR A 70 -0.47 6.34 -5.80
N PRO A 71 -1.73 6.70 -5.54
CA PRO A 71 -2.31 6.55 -4.21
C PRO A 71 -2.51 5.07 -3.88
N GLY A 72 -2.57 4.76 -2.59
CA GLY A 72 -2.78 3.41 -2.10
C GLY A 72 -3.01 3.35 -0.60
N CYS A 73 -2.90 2.16 -0.04
CA CYS A 73 -2.97 1.89 1.40
C CYS A 73 -1.68 2.26 2.17
N GLY A 74 -0.96 3.29 1.71
CA GLY A 74 0.30 3.73 2.29
C GLY A 74 1.56 3.06 1.74
N TYR A 75 2.71 3.61 2.14
CA TYR A 75 4.04 3.08 1.88
C TYR A 75 4.58 2.32 3.09
N GLY A 76 5.52 1.40 2.83
CA GLY A 76 6.24 0.62 3.82
C GLY A 76 7.69 0.39 3.45
N GLY A 77 8.25 -0.72 3.94
CA GLY A 77 9.63 -1.12 3.71
C GLY A 77 10.62 -0.45 4.66
N SER A 78 11.87 -0.87 4.60
CA SER A 78 12.93 -0.41 5.52
C SER A 78 13.50 0.98 5.20
N CYS A 79 13.22 1.54 4.02
CA CYS A 79 13.84 2.77 3.55
C CYS A 79 13.04 4.02 3.94
N PHE A 80 11.80 4.19 3.46
CA PHE A 80 11.08 5.45 3.64
C PHE A 80 10.74 5.77 5.10
N PRO A 81 10.07 4.88 5.86
CA PRO A 81 9.74 5.18 7.26
C PRO A 81 11.00 5.50 8.07
N LYS A 82 12.05 4.67 7.94
CA LYS A 82 13.31 4.86 8.66
C LYS A 82 13.98 6.18 8.33
N ASP A 83 14.10 6.50 7.04
CA ASP A 83 14.89 7.66 6.60
C ASP A 83 14.13 8.98 6.81
N VAL A 84 12.80 9.01 6.62
CA VAL A 84 11.97 10.20 6.93
C VAL A 84 12.02 10.51 8.42
N GLN A 85 11.82 9.48 9.26
CA GLN A 85 11.87 9.65 10.71
C GLN A 85 13.29 10.02 11.20
N ALA A 86 14.34 9.44 10.61
CA ALA A 86 15.71 9.79 10.94
C ALA A 86 16.00 11.26 10.59
N LEU A 87 15.62 11.72 9.40
CA LEU A 87 15.81 13.11 8.99
C LEU A 87 15.03 14.09 9.88
N HIS A 88 13.79 13.76 10.25
CA HIS A 88 13.00 14.56 11.19
C HIS A 88 13.63 14.61 12.59
N ARG A 89 14.14 13.48 13.12
CA ARG A 89 14.86 13.46 14.41
C ARG A 89 16.14 14.29 14.36
N THR A 90 16.93 14.16 13.30
CA THR A 90 18.17 14.95 13.11
C THR A 90 17.86 16.44 13.08
N ALA A 91 16.80 16.87 12.39
CA ALA A 91 16.35 18.25 12.38
C ALA A 91 16.04 18.78 13.80
N ARG A 92 15.26 18.03 14.58
CA ARG A 92 14.89 18.42 15.96
C ARG A 92 16.10 18.50 16.89
N GLN A 93 17.08 17.60 16.75
CA GLN A 93 18.33 17.65 17.51
C GLN A 93 19.14 18.94 17.24
N HIS A 94 18.95 19.57 16.09
CA HIS A 94 19.57 20.84 15.71
C HIS A 94 18.63 22.04 15.90
N GLY A 95 17.53 21.87 16.65
CA GLY A 95 16.58 22.96 16.94
C GLY A 95 15.69 23.37 15.76
N TYR A 96 15.60 22.55 14.71
CA TYR A 96 14.73 22.80 13.56
C TYR A 96 13.51 21.87 13.58
N ASP A 97 12.31 22.45 13.46
CA ASP A 97 11.07 21.69 13.36
C ASP A 97 10.69 21.45 11.89
N ALA A 98 10.98 20.25 11.39
CA ALA A 98 10.73 19.87 10.00
C ALA A 98 9.26 19.47 9.78
N ARG A 99 8.34 20.45 9.86
CA ARG A 99 6.89 20.27 9.80
C ARG A 99 6.39 19.42 8.63
N LEU A 100 6.99 19.57 7.44
CA LEU A 100 6.61 18.78 6.26
C LEU A 100 6.91 17.29 6.45
N LEU A 101 8.07 16.94 7.04
CA LEU A 101 8.45 15.54 7.27
C LEU A 101 7.54 14.88 8.31
N ALA A 102 7.12 15.64 9.33
CA ALA A 102 6.14 15.17 10.30
C ALA A 102 4.80 14.86 9.62
N ALA A 103 4.26 15.81 8.85
CA ALA A 103 2.99 15.63 8.14
C ALA A 103 3.00 14.44 7.16
N VAL A 104 4.12 14.23 6.45
CA VAL A 104 4.27 13.10 5.52
C VAL A 104 4.16 11.76 6.25
N GLU A 105 4.75 11.65 7.44
CA GLU A 105 4.68 10.44 8.24
C GLU A 105 3.28 10.24 8.84
N ASP A 106 2.69 11.30 9.41
CA ASP A 106 1.36 11.25 10.03
C ASP A 106 0.30 10.79 9.00
N VAL A 107 0.30 11.40 7.81
CA VAL A 107 -0.59 11.00 6.71
C VAL A 107 -0.38 9.53 6.31
N ASN A 108 0.86 9.05 6.29
CA ASN A 108 1.11 7.66 5.92
C ASN A 108 0.66 6.67 7.01
N GLN A 109 0.83 7.00 8.29
CA GLN A 109 0.36 6.17 9.39
C GLN A 109 -1.16 6.03 9.36
N ASP A 110 -1.87 7.14 9.15
CA ASP A 110 -3.33 7.12 9.00
C ASP A 110 -3.76 6.34 7.74
N GLN A 111 -3.04 6.52 6.63
CA GLN A 111 -3.36 5.84 5.37
C GLN A 111 -3.22 4.32 5.45
N LYS A 112 -2.30 3.79 6.26
CA LYS A 112 -2.16 2.33 6.46
C LYS A 112 -3.44 1.70 7.04
N ALA A 113 -4.29 2.48 7.73
CA ALA A 113 -5.57 2.02 8.25
C ALA A 113 -6.76 2.25 7.30
N VAL A 114 -6.57 2.85 6.11
CA VAL A 114 -7.69 3.23 5.22
C VAL A 114 -8.57 2.05 4.81
N ILE A 115 -7.97 0.88 4.57
CA ILE A 115 -8.71 -0.34 4.22
C ILE A 115 -9.50 -0.86 5.43
N LEU A 116 -8.96 -0.75 6.65
CA LEU A 116 -9.70 -1.10 7.86
C LEU A 116 -10.96 -0.24 8.02
N HIS A 117 -10.84 1.07 7.77
CA HIS A 117 -11.99 1.98 7.85
C HIS A 117 -13.05 1.62 6.80
N LYS A 118 -12.63 1.27 5.57
CA LYS A 118 -13.56 0.82 4.51
C LYS A 118 -14.25 -0.50 4.86
N VAL A 119 -13.51 -1.46 5.44
CA VAL A 119 -14.10 -2.72 5.93
C VAL A 119 -15.09 -2.45 7.06
N ALA A 120 -14.72 -1.64 8.05
CA ALA A 120 -15.58 -1.31 9.19
C ALA A 120 -16.84 -0.55 8.75
N ALA A 121 -16.73 0.36 7.79
CA ALA A 121 -17.88 1.05 7.21
C ALA A 121 -18.87 0.08 6.54
N ARG A 122 -18.38 -1.05 6.02
CA ARG A 122 -19.19 -2.04 5.29
C ARG A 122 -19.71 -3.19 6.15
N PHE A 123 -18.94 -3.63 7.14
CA PHE A 123 -19.23 -4.82 7.95
C PHE A 123 -19.52 -4.50 9.42
N GLY A 124 -19.26 -3.27 9.87
CA GLY A 124 -19.27 -2.88 11.29
C GLY A 124 -17.91 -3.06 11.96
N GLU A 125 -17.79 -2.60 13.21
CA GLU A 125 -16.55 -2.73 14.00
C GLU A 125 -16.35 -4.14 14.57
N ASP A 126 -17.44 -4.89 14.81
CA ASP A 126 -17.37 -6.29 15.22
C ASP A 126 -17.32 -7.19 13.98
N LEU A 127 -16.16 -7.81 13.75
CA LEU A 127 -15.90 -8.68 12.62
C LEU A 127 -15.89 -10.16 13.03
N ALA A 128 -16.43 -10.50 14.21
CA ALA A 128 -16.53 -11.88 14.66
C ALA A 128 -17.27 -12.77 13.65
N GLY A 129 -16.67 -13.91 13.32
CA GLY A 129 -17.21 -14.86 12.35
C GLY A 129 -17.04 -14.45 10.88
N LYS A 130 -16.37 -13.33 10.60
CA LYS A 130 -15.99 -12.91 9.24
C LYS A 130 -14.62 -13.44 8.85
N THR A 131 -14.47 -13.82 7.59
CA THR A 131 -13.19 -14.22 7.00
C THR A 131 -12.82 -13.29 5.87
N PHE A 132 -11.64 -12.68 5.94
CA PHE A 132 -11.12 -11.80 4.87
C PHE A 132 -9.98 -12.49 4.12
N ALA A 133 -10.11 -12.48 2.79
CA ALA A 133 -9.03 -12.87 1.90
C ALA A 133 -8.06 -11.70 1.74
N VAL A 134 -6.76 -11.93 1.89
CA VAL A 134 -5.73 -10.89 1.71
C VAL A 134 -4.78 -11.31 0.58
N TRP A 135 -4.76 -10.52 -0.49
CA TRP A 135 -3.80 -10.66 -1.58
C TRP A 135 -2.68 -9.64 -1.43
N GLY A 136 -1.46 -10.17 -1.22
CA GLY A 136 -0.27 -9.37 -1.03
C GLY A 136 0.02 -9.08 0.44
N LEU A 137 1.22 -9.48 0.86
CA LEU A 137 1.74 -9.35 2.23
C LEU A 137 3.02 -8.52 2.26
N ALA A 138 3.87 -8.61 1.23
CA ALA A 138 5.05 -7.78 1.12
C ALA A 138 4.71 -6.28 1.05
N PHE A 139 5.62 -5.39 1.45
CA PHE A 139 5.36 -3.95 1.38
C PHE A 139 5.22 -3.40 -0.05
N LYS A 140 5.78 -4.13 -1.03
CA LYS A 140 5.69 -3.88 -2.47
C LYS A 140 5.94 -5.18 -3.26
N PRO A 141 5.68 -5.23 -4.57
CA PRO A 141 6.00 -6.39 -5.39
C PRO A 141 7.50 -6.71 -5.48
N ASN A 142 7.79 -7.98 -5.77
CA ASN A 142 9.12 -8.57 -6.00
C ASN A 142 10.05 -8.56 -4.78
N THR A 143 9.50 -8.75 -3.58
CA THR A 143 10.27 -8.90 -2.35
C THR A 143 9.46 -9.70 -1.33
N ASP A 144 10.14 -10.36 -0.42
CA ASP A 144 9.63 -10.99 0.80
C ASP A 144 9.54 -10.00 2.00
N ASP A 145 10.06 -8.78 1.85
CA ASP A 145 10.19 -7.84 2.95
C ASP A 145 8.82 -7.36 3.45
N MET A 146 8.50 -7.71 4.70
CA MET A 146 7.28 -7.31 5.39
C MET A 146 7.52 -6.23 6.46
N ARG A 147 8.72 -5.63 6.53
CA ARG A 147 8.97 -4.50 7.44
C ARG A 147 8.11 -3.31 7.03
N GLU A 148 7.41 -2.73 8.00
CA GLU A 148 6.50 -1.59 7.79
C GLU A 148 5.44 -1.81 6.71
N ALA A 149 5.15 -3.06 6.32
CA ALA A 149 4.19 -3.35 5.27
C ALA A 149 2.76 -2.97 5.71
N PRO A 150 1.97 -2.27 4.85
CA PRO A 150 0.57 -1.93 5.17
C PRO A 150 -0.29 -3.15 5.50
N SER A 151 0.00 -4.29 4.87
CA SER A 151 -0.66 -5.58 5.13
C SER A 151 -0.64 -5.97 6.61
N ARG A 152 0.43 -5.65 7.35
CA ARG A 152 0.52 -5.95 8.79
C ARG A 152 -0.47 -5.14 9.61
N VAL A 153 -0.50 -3.82 9.39
CA VAL A 153 -1.46 -2.93 10.07
C VAL A 153 -2.89 -3.37 9.80
N ILE A 154 -3.19 -3.74 8.55
CA ILE A 154 -4.52 -4.19 8.15
C ILE A 154 -4.86 -5.55 8.77
N ILE A 155 -3.98 -6.55 8.68
CA ILE A 155 -4.21 -7.88 9.27
C ILE A 155 -4.38 -7.77 10.79
N ASP A 156 -3.46 -7.09 11.48
CA ASP A 156 -3.52 -6.90 12.93
C ASP A 156 -4.81 -6.19 13.35
N GLY A 157 -5.24 -5.17 12.60
CA GLY A 157 -6.47 -4.45 12.85
C GLY A 157 -7.75 -5.26 12.62
N LEU A 158 -7.75 -6.19 11.66
CA LEU A 158 -8.88 -7.11 11.42
C LEU A 158 -8.95 -8.19 12.50
N LEU A 159 -7.81 -8.75 12.88
CA LEU A 159 -7.69 -9.74 13.95
C LEU A 159 -8.14 -9.16 15.30
N ALA A 160 -7.75 -7.92 15.60
CA ALA A 160 -8.17 -7.21 16.81
C ALA A 160 -9.70 -7.00 16.89
N ARG A 161 -10.40 -7.05 15.74
CA ARG A 161 -11.85 -6.96 15.62
C ARG A 161 -12.55 -8.32 15.52
N GLY A 162 -11.82 -9.42 15.71
CA GLY A 162 -12.37 -10.78 15.76
C GLY A 162 -12.50 -11.49 14.41
N ALA A 163 -11.96 -10.92 13.33
CA ALA A 163 -11.98 -11.57 12.02
C ALA A 163 -10.96 -12.71 11.92
N ALA A 164 -11.22 -13.65 11.01
CA ALA A 164 -10.24 -14.60 10.50
C ALA A 164 -9.63 -14.11 9.17
N ILE A 165 -8.39 -14.50 8.90
CA ILE A 165 -7.63 -14.09 7.72
C ILE A 165 -7.21 -15.33 6.93
N LYS A 166 -7.46 -15.29 5.62
CA LYS A 166 -6.83 -16.19 4.65
C LYS A 166 -5.96 -15.35 3.73
N ALA A 167 -4.67 -15.59 3.71
CA ALA A 167 -3.73 -14.70 3.03
C ALA A 167 -2.81 -15.45 2.06
N TYR A 168 -2.49 -14.76 0.97
CA TYR A 168 -1.57 -15.23 -0.05
C TYR A 168 -0.65 -14.10 -0.50
N ASP A 169 0.66 -14.36 -0.49
CA ASP A 169 1.67 -13.59 -1.19
C ASP A 169 2.60 -14.53 -1.98
N PRO A 170 2.90 -14.24 -3.26
CA PRO A 170 3.77 -15.10 -4.07
C PRO A 170 5.19 -15.31 -3.54
N VAL A 171 5.68 -14.42 -2.67
CA VAL A 171 7.08 -14.44 -2.19
C VAL A 171 7.17 -14.28 -0.67
N ALA A 172 6.26 -13.55 -0.03
CA ALA A 172 6.35 -13.22 1.40
C ALA A 172 5.57 -14.16 2.34
N ASN A 173 5.02 -15.27 1.85
CA ASN A 173 4.29 -16.23 2.70
C ASN A 173 5.14 -16.76 3.86
N ASP A 174 6.38 -17.17 3.61
CA ASP A 174 7.26 -17.71 4.67
C ASP A 174 7.53 -16.65 5.76
N ALA A 175 7.86 -15.42 5.34
CA ALA A 175 8.07 -14.29 6.26
C ALA A 175 6.81 -13.97 7.06
N ALA A 176 5.62 -14.03 6.43
CA ALA A 176 4.35 -13.88 7.13
C ALA A 176 4.10 -15.01 8.12
N GLY A 177 4.50 -16.24 7.78
CA GLY A 177 4.37 -17.42 8.63
C GLY A 177 5.17 -17.29 9.92
N GLU A 178 6.37 -16.71 9.85
CA GLU A 178 7.17 -16.36 11.03
C GLU A 178 6.48 -15.28 11.89
N ILE A 179 5.94 -14.23 11.25
CA ILE A 179 5.29 -13.11 11.94
C ILE A 179 4.02 -13.54 12.68
N TYR A 180 3.19 -14.38 12.05
CA TYR A 180 1.89 -14.82 12.59
C TYR A 180 1.93 -16.24 13.16
N ALA A 181 3.12 -16.77 13.44
CA ALA A 181 3.30 -18.11 13.97
C ALA A 181 2.44 -18.35 15.22
N GLY A 182 1.64 -19.40 15.20
CA GLY A 182 0.77 -19.78 16.32
C GLY A 182 -0.52 -18.98 16.45
N ASN A 183 -0.84 -18.06 15.52
CA ASN A 183 -2.15 -17.42 15.48
C ASN A 183 -3.15 -18.27 14.68
N PRO A 184 -4.12 -18.94 15.32
CA PRO A 184 -5.06 -19.83 14.62
C PRO A 184 -6.06 -19.09 13.72
N ALA A 185 -6.18 -17.77 13.86
CA ALA A 185 -7.05 -16.95 13.03
C ALA A 185 -6.38 -16.51 11.72
N VAL A 186 -5.10 -16.83 11.50
CA VAL A 186 -4.38 -16.53 10.25
C VAL A 186 -4.03 -17.83 9.54
N SER A 187 -4.54 -17.98 8.32
CA SER A 187 -4.21 -19.08 7.41
C SER A 187 -3.45 -18.52 6.20
N LEU A 188 -2.23 -18.99 6.00
CA LEU A 188 -1.45 -18.72 4.80
C LEU A 188 -1.66 -19.89 3.84
N VAL A 189 -1.99 -19.59 2.59
CA VAL A 189 -2.29 -20.58 1.54
C VAL A 189 -1.30 -20.45 0.39
N ASP A 190 -1.20 -21.46 -0.46
CA ASP A 190 -0.20 -21.51 -1.55
C ASP A 190 -0.72 -21.02 -2.91
N ASP A 191 -2.02 -20.73 -3.03
CA ASP A 191 -2.66 -20.20 -4.24
C ASP A 191 -3.57 -19.02 -3.92
N LEU A 192 -3.63 -18.05 -4.84
CA LEU A 192 -4.44 -16.84 -4.67
C LEU A 192 -5.94 -17.14 -4.52
N TYR A 193 -6.47 -18.18 -5.17
CA TYR A 193 -7.89 -18.50 -5.09
C TYR A 193 -8.25 -19.27 -3.83
N ASP A 194 -7.32 -20.04 -3.26
CA ASP A 194 -7.51 -20.70 -1.97
C ASP A 194 -7.72 -19.67 -0.84
N ALA A 195 -7.13 -18.48 -0.99
CA ALA A 195 -7.32 -17.38 -0.03
C ALA A 195 -8.76 -16.85 -0.07
N THR A 196 -9.41 -16.94 -1.22
CA THR A 196 -10.75 -16.40 -1.47
C THR A 196 -11.88 -17.39 -1.20
N ASP A 197 -11.56 -18.67 -1.01
CA ASP A 197 -12.55 -19.71 -0.72
C ASP A 197 -13.28 -19.48 0.59
N GLY A 198 -14.59 -19.25 0.52
CA GLY A 198 -15.46 -18.94 1.66
C GLY A 198 -15.17 -17.60 2.34
N ALA A 199 -14.45 -16.67 1.69
CA ALA A 199 -14.17 -15.35 2.24
C ALA A 199 -15.36 -14.39 2.08
N ASP A 200 -15.58 -13.49 3.05
CA ASP A 200 -16.61 -12.44 3.00
C ASP A 200 -16.21 -11.26 2.10
N ALA A 201 -14.92 -10.97 1.98
CA ALA A 201 -14.39 -9.98 1.05
C ALA A 201 -12.91 -10.25 0.73
N LEU A 202 -12.46 -9.72 -0.41
CA LEU A 202 -11.07 -9.73 -0.86
C LEU A 202 -10.44 -8.36 -0.61
N LEU A 203 -9.29 -8.33 0.04
CA LEU A 203 -8.47 -7.16 0.28
C LEU A 203 -7.18 -7.29 -0.54
N LEU A 204 -7.02 -6.43 -1.54
CA LEU A 204 -5.80 -6.36 -2.33
C LEU A 204 -4.86 -5.29 -1.77
N ILE A 205 -3.74 -5.73 -1.19
CA ILE A 205 -2.83 -4.85 -0.44
C ILE A 205 -1.49 -4.65 -1.15
N THR A 206 -1.07 -5.59 -2.01
CA THR A 206 0.19 -5.46 -2.77
C THR A 206 -0.04 -5.80 -4.24
N GLU A 207 0.39 -4.90 -5.14
CA GLU A 207 0.08 -4.89 -6.57
C GLU A 207 0.91 -5.87 -7.42
N TRP A 208 1.04 -7.10 -6.94
CA TRP A 208 1.71 -8.17 -7.67
C TRP A 208 1.09 -8.38 -9.05
N LYS A 209 1.94 -8.68 -10.04
CA LYS A 209 1.47 -8.92 -11.42
C LYS A 209 0.44 -10.05 -11.51
N ALA A 210 0.58 -11.07 -10.66
CA ALA A 210 -0.36 -12.20 -10.59
C ALA A 210 -1.81 -11.77 -10.32
N PHE A 211 -2.02 -10.65 -9.61
CA PHE A 211 -3.35 -10.19 -9.24
C PHE A 211 -4.00 -9.28 -10.28
N ARG A 212 -3.32 -8.90 -11.37
CA ARG A 212 -3.86 -7.92 -12.32
C ARG A 212 -4.99 -8.44 -13.19
N SER A 213 -5.04 -9.75 -13.42
CA SER A 213 -6.03 -10.38 -14.32
C SER A 213 -6.56 -11.68 -13.70
N PRO A 214 -7.25 -11.63 -12.54
CA PRO A 214 -7.80 -12.82 -11.92
C PRO A 214 -9.03 -13.30 -12.70
N ASP A 215 -9.39 -14.57 -12.50
CA ASP A 215 -10.67 -15.12 -12.91
C ASP A 215 -11.76 -14.61 -11.97
N PHE A 216 -12.38 -13.50 -12.34
CA PHE A 216 -13.46 -12.88 -11.56
C PHE A 216 -14.70 -13.77 -11.44
N ALA A 217 -14.94 -14.69 -12.40
CA ALA A 217 -16.07 -15.62 -12.29
C ALA A 217 -15.80 -16.64 -11.19
N ARG A 218 -14.57 -17.17 -11.12
CA ARG A 218 -14.12 -18.05 -10.04
C ARG A 218 -14.19 -17.36 -8.67
N LEU A 219 -13.71 -16.11 -8.57
CA LEU A 219 -13.82 -15.32 -7.33
C LEU A 219 -15.27 -15.23 -6.83
N LYS A 220 -16.20 -14.89 -7.72
CA LYS A 220 -17.62 -14.74 -7.39
C LYS A 220 -18.26 -16.05 -6.94
N GLN A 221 -17.78 -17.19 -7.44
CA GLN A 221 -18.28 -18.51 -7.06
C GLN A 221 -17.75 -18.96 -5.70
N GLN A 222 -16.51 -18.63 -5.37
CA GLN A 222 -15.83 -19.11 -4.15
C GLN A 222 -16.07 -18.22 -2.93
N MET A 223 -16.27 -16.92 -3.11
CA MET A 223 -16.49 -15.98 -2.02
C MET A 223 -17.96 -15.97 -1.56
N ASN A 224 -18.19 -15.72 -0.26
CA ASN A 224 -19.53 -15.57 0.30
C ASN A 224 -20.26 -14.33 -0.26
N ALA A 225 -19.49 -13.29 -0.60
CA ALA A 225 -19.98 -12.09 -1.25
C ALA A 225 -18.93 -11.55 -2.23
N ALA A 226 -19.38 -10.97 -3.34
CA ALA A 226 -18.52 -10.40 -4.36
C ALA A 226 -18.04 -8.98 -3.96
N ILE A 227 -17.26 -8.88 -2.88
CA ILE A 227 -16.79 -7.59 -2.32
C ILE A 227 -15.26 -7.52 -2.44
N VAL A 228 -14.76 -6.44 -3.03
CA VAL A 228 -13.32 -6.19 -3.20
C VAL A 228 -12.95 -4.82 -2.64
N PHE A 229 -12.00 -4.79 -1.72
CA PHE A 229 -11.29 -3.59 -1.28
C PHE A 229 -9.91 -3.58 -1.94
N ASP A 230 -9.70 -2.65 -2.88
CA ASP A 230 -8.45 -2.54 -3.62
C ASP A 230 -7.61 -1.38 -3.07
N GLY A 231 -6.60 -1.73 -2.27
CA GLY A 231 -5.65 -0.78 -1.69
C GLY A 231 -4.60 -0.26 -2.66
N ARG A 232 -4.63 -0.64 -3.94
CA ARG A 232 -3.63 -0.30 -4.96
C ARG A 232 -4.22 0.17 -6.29
N ASN A 233 -5.56 0.25 -6.41
CA ASN A 233 -6.28 0.70 -7.60
C ASN A 233 -5.85 -0.02 -8.89
N ILE A 234 -5.59 -1.33 -8.83
CA ILE A 234 -5.16 -2.08 -10.01
C ILE A 234 -6.33 -2.47 -10.91
N TYR A 235 -7.57 -2.41 -10.38
CA TYR A 235 -8.78 -2.72 -11.14
C TYR A 235 -9.55 -1.49 -11.60
N ASP A 236 -10.33 -1.66 -12.67
CA ASP A 236 -11.30 -0.67 -13.13
C ASP A 236 -12.63 -0.83 -12.35
N PRO A 237 -13.05 0.17 -11.55
CA PRO A 237 -14.30 0.11 -10.79
C PRO A 237 -15.52 -0.16 -11.67
N ALA A 238 -15.58 0.41 -12.89
CA ALA A 238 -16.71 0.25 -13.79
C ALA A 238 -16.83 -1.19 -14.30
N LEU A 239 -15.69 -1.83 -14.60
CA LEU A 239 -15.64 -3.22 -15.04
C LEU A 239 -16.09 -4.16 -13.93
N LEU A 240 -15.58 -3.98 -12.70
CA LEU A 240 -15.92 -4.83 -11.55
C LEU A 240 -17.40 -4.69 -11.16
N ARG A 241 -17.91 -3.45 -11.11
CA ARG A 241 -19.34 -3.19 -10.86
C ARG A 241 -20.23 -3.84 -11.92
N LYS A 242 -19.84 -3.80 -13.20
CA LYS A 242 -20.56 -4.49 -14.30
C LYS A 242 -20.58 -6.01 -14.14
N GLN A 243 -19.53 -6.60 -13.55
CA GLN A 243 -19.48 -8.03 -13.22
C GLN A 243 -20.22 -8.38 -11.92
N GLY A 244 -20.80 -7.38 -11.25
CA GLY A 244 -21.61 -7.53 -10.04
C GLY A 244 -20.77 -7.61 -8.77
N PHE A 245 -19.58 -7.03 -8.76
CA PHE A 245 -18.81 -6.81 -7.54
C PHE A 245 -19.19 -5.49 -6.88
N GLU A 246 -19.26 -5.51 -5.56
CA GLU A 246 -19.09 -4.32 -4.75
C GLU A 246 -17.59 -4.00 -4.70
N TYR A 247 -17.19 -2.85 -5.21
CA TYR A 247 -15.79 -2.45 -5.33
C TYR A 247 -15.53 -1.13 -4.63
N ALA A 248 -14.54 -1.12 -3.75
CA ALA A 248 -14.03 0.06 -3.07
C ALA A 248 -12.52 0.20 -3.34
N GLY A 249 -12.14 1.24 -4.09
CA GLY A 249 -10.73 1.60 -4.30
C GLY A 249 -10.27 2.66 -3.30
N ILE A 250 -9.06 3.14 -3.52
CA ILE A 250 -8.51 4.33 -2.84
C ILE A 250 -8.81 5.56 -3.71
N GLY A 251 -9.66 6.46 -3.24
CA GLY A 251 -10.02 7.68 -3.96
C GLY A 251 -11.01 7.51 -5.12
N ARG A 252 -11.80 6.41 -5.16
CA ARG A 252 -12.74 6.08 -6.26
C ARG A 252 -13.71 4.91 -5.97
#